data_AF-A0A837I2C6-F1
#
_entry.id   AF-A0A837I2C6-F1
#
_cell.length_a   1.000
_cell.length_b   1.000
_cell.length_c   1.000
_cell.angle_alpha   90.00
_cell.angle_beta   90.00
_cell.angle_gamma   90.00
#
_symmetry.space_group_name_H-M   'P 1'
#
loop_
_entity.id
_entity.type
_entity.pdbx_description
1 polymer ?
#
loop_
_entity_poly.entity_id
_entity_poly.type
_entity_poly.pdbx_seq_one_letter_code
_entity_poly.pdbx_strand_id
1 'polypeptide(L)'
;MNWIILFGNLIFVYIWGYKGWQEAEYNTDAWWFDSYGHMIFGFCWAFILLYWAKRYLLSLYVQIPKWVLAIVIILAVSSIETLVWENYEFGIWDSLIQPAYPYLPKAQKGSPDTMMDINFTTAAAILAMIFWCVYRKFCVLKWPNEAAEEMREEMIKRNKLSVDEINSLQTEHRRFVRTKIKEWWEKVFQEK
;
A
#
# COMPACT_ATOMS: atom_id res chain seq x y z
N MET A 1 17.47 -0.22 0.11
CA MET A 1 16.88 0.48 1.27
C MET A 1 16.64 1.93 0.87
N ASN A 2 15.41 2.44 0.97
CA ASN A 2 15.15 3.87 0.73
C ASN A 2 15.29 4.60 2.07
N TRP A 3 16.48 5.16 2.33
CA TRP A 3 16.84 5.79 3.61
C TRP A 3 15.89 6.92 4.00
N ILE A 4 15.35 7.68 3.03
CA ILE A 4 14.39 8.76 3.30
C ILE A 4 13.11 8.19 3.92
N ILE A 5 12.60 7.08 3.38
CA ILE A 5 11.40 6.43 3.91
C ILE A 5 11.69 5.89 5.32
N LEU A 6 12.86 5.27 5.53
CA LEU A 6 13.24 4.76 6.85
C LEU A 6 13.34 5.88 7.89
N PHE A 7 14.13 6.92 7.61
CA PHE A 7 14.29 8.06 8.53
C PHE A 7 12.97 8.79 8.76
N GLY A 8 12.14 8.95 7.72
CA GLY A 8 10.82 9.54 7.85
C GLY A 8 9.91 8.75 8.81
N ASN A 9 9.89 7.42 8.69
CA ASN A 9 9.13 6.57 9.62
C ASN A 9 9.69 6.62 11.04
N LEU A 10 11.02 6.63 11.22
CA LEU A 10 11.63 6.76 12.55
C LEU A 10 11.29 8.10 13.22
N ILE A 11 11.29 9.19 12.44
CA ILE A 11 10.87 10.52 12.92
C ILE A 11 9.38 10.49 13.29
N PHE A 12 8.53 9.89 12.45
CA PHE A 12 7.10 9.77 12.72
C PHE A 12 6.84 9.05 14.05
N VAL A 13 7.42 7.85 14.22
CA VAL A 13 7.30 7.05 15.45
C VAL A 13 7.83 7.80 16.67
N TYR A 14 8.91 8.57 16.53
CA TYR A 14 9.45 9.35 17.62
C TYR A 14 8.52 10.50 18.04
N ILE A 15 7.95 11.23 17.08
CA ILE A 15 7.11 12.41 17.33
C ILE A 15 5.72 12.00 17.83
N TRP A 16 5.03 11.12 17.11
CA TRP A 16 3.64 10.74 17.40
C TRP A 16 3.50 9.53 18.30
N GLY A 17 4.51 8.64 18.34
CA GLY A 17 4.58 7.57 19.33
C GLY A 17 5.25 8.05 20.62
N TYR A 18 6.58 7.98 20.67
CA TYR A 18 7.33 8.15 21.92
C TYR A 18 7.11 9.51 22.62
N LYS A 19 7.02 10.60 21.86
CA LYS A 19 6.79 11.96 22.40
C LYS A 19 5.33 12.38 22.43
N GLY A 20 4.50 11.79 21.57
CA GLY A 20 3.14 12.24 21.30
C GLY A 20 2.08 11.49 22.10
N TRP A 21 2.38 10.26 22.54
CA TRP A 21 1.42 9.42 23.25
C TRP A 21 0.94 10.04 24.56
N GLN A 22 -0.35 10.34 24.55
CA GLN A 22 -1.10 10.79 25.71
C GLN A 22 -2.58 10.55 25.43
N GLU A 23 -3.32 10.17 26.46
CA GLU A 23 -4.77 10.16 26.41
C GLU A 23 -5.26 11.62 26.34
N ALA A 24 -5.85 12.00 25.20
CA ALA A 24 -6.35 13.34 24.97
C ALA A 24 -7.88 13.36 24.90
N GLU A 25 -8.50 14.45 25.35
CA GLU A 25 -9.93 14.64 25.12
C GLU A 25 -10.20 15.11 23.69
N TYR A 26 -11.33 14.67 23.11
CA TYR A 26 -11.75 15.11 21.78
C TYR A 26 -11.74 16.63 21.65
N ASN A 27 -11.25 17.11 20.50
CA ASN A 27 -11.10 18.54 20.16
C ASN A 27 -10.11 19.35 21.01
N THR A 28 -9.29 18.71 21.84
CA THR A 28 -8.14 19.39 22.47
C THR A 28 -6.99 19.53 21.47
N ASP A 29 -6.05 20.44 21.74
CA ASP A 29 -4.86 20.62 20.90
C ASP A 29 -4.03 19.33 20.80
N ALA A 30 -3.99 18.55 21.88
CA ALA A 30 -3.33 17.25 21.93
C ALA A 30 -3.99 16.23 20.98
N TRP A 31 -5.32 16.18 20.98
CA TRP A 31 -6.07 15.31 20.08
C TRP A 31 -5.90 15.72 18.61
N TRP A 32 -5.97 17.02 18.31
CA TRP A 32 -5.72 17.50 16.95
C TRP A 32 -4.28 17.24 16.48
N PHE A 33 -3.30 17.39 17.37
CA PHE A 33 -1.90 17.08 17.07
C PHE A 33 -1.75 15.61 16.63
N ASP A 34 -2.41 14.71 17.34
CA ASP A 34 -2.42 13.29 17.02
C ASP A 34 -3.15 13.00 15.70
N SER A 35 -4.36 13.54 15.53
CA SER A 35 -5.11 13.46 14.27
C SER A 35 -4.31 13.98 13.05
N TYR A 36 -3.51 15.05 13.22
CA TYR A 36 -2.63 15.52 12.16
C TYR A 36 -1.52 14.52 11.83
N GLY A 37 -1.03 13.76 12.80
CA GLY A 37 -0.13 12.62 12.59
C GLY A 37 -0.74 11.60 11.64
N HIS A 38 -1.96 11.14 11.94
CA HIS A 38 -2.70 10.21 11.08
C HIS A 38 -2.96 10.77 9.67
N MET A 39 -3.32 12.04 9.55
CA MET A 39 -3.47 12.69 8.24
C MET A 39 -2.16 12.74 7.46
N ILE A 40 -1.04 13.13 8.09
CA ILE A 40 0.28 13.17 7.46
C ILE A 40 0.71 11.76 7.05
N PHE A 41 0.50 10.78 7.94
CA PHE A 41 0.77 9.37 7.67
C PHE A 41 0.01 8.91 6.43
N GLY A 42 -1.30 9.10 6.39
CA GLY A 42 -2.16 8.69 5.28
C GLY A 42 -1.75 9.32 3.95
N PHE A 43 -1.45 10.63 3.96
CA PHE A 43 -1.02 11.35 2.77
C PHE A 43 0.34 10.86 2.25
N CYS A 44 1.34 10.76 3.14
CA CYS A 44 2.71 10.35 2.77
C CYS A 44 2.78 8.87 2.36
N TRP A 45 2.12 7.98 3.08
CA TRP A 45 2.12 6.56 2.76
C TRP A 45 1.42 6.26 1.43
N ALA A 46 0.40 7.02 1.06
CA ALA A 46 -0.20 6.88 -0.27
C ALA A 46 0.82 7.15 -1.39
N PHE A 47 1.68 8.16 -1.27
CA PHE A 47 2.76 8.41 -2.23
C PHE A 47 3.89 7.39 -2.15
N ILE A 48 4.24 6.90 -0.96
CA ILE A 48 5.23 5.82 -0.79
C ILE A 48 4.77 4.55 -1.50
N LEU A 49 3.52 4.13 -1.29
CA LEU A 49 2.94 2.97 -1.95
C LEU A 49 2.82 3.18 -3.46
N LEU A 50 2.48 4.38 -3.92
CA LEU A 50 2.50 4.72 -5.34
C LEU A 50 3.91 4.60 -5.95
N TYR A 51 4.93 5.11 -5.24
CA TYR A 51 6.33 4.97 -5.64
C TYR A 51 6.76 3.50 -5.69
N TRP A 52 6.40 2.69 -4.68
CA TRP A 52 6.67 1.26 -4.68
C TRP A 52 5.93 0.51 -5.78
N ALA A 53 4.68 0.89 -6.07
CA ALA A 53 3.93 0.34 -7.19
C ALA A 53 4.68 0.58 -8.51
N LYS A 54 5.12 1.82 -8.75
CA LYS A 54 5.87 2.17 -9.97
C LYS A 54 7.24 1.49 -10.04
N ARG A 55 7.94 1.34 -8.90
CA ARG A 55 9.34 0.89 -8.86
C ARG A 55 9.50 -0.63 -8.75
N TYR A 56 8.68 -1.28 -7.93
CA TYR A 56 8.85 -2.67 -7.53
C TYR A 56 7.68 -3.56 -7.98
N LEU A 57 6.46 -3.03 -8.05
CA LEU A 57 5.26 -3.76 -8.50
C LEU A 57 4.81 -3.28 -9.88
N LEU A 58 5.77 -3.21 -10.81
CA LEU A 58 5.55 -2.63 -12.13
C LEU A 58 4.41 -3.33 -12.89
N SER A 59 4.24 -4.64 -12.72
CA SER A 59 3.13 -5.40 -13.29
C SER A 59 1.78 -4.83 -12.85
N LEU A 60 1.59 -4.65 -11.56
CA LEU A 60 0.39 -4.04 -10.99
C LEU A 60 0.22 -2.61 -11.51
N TYR A 61 1.25 -1.77 -11.43
CA TYR A 61 1.17 -0.36 -11.82
C TYR A 61 0.80 -0.15 -13.30
N VAL A 62 1.26 -1.03 -14.19
CA VAL A 62 1.05 -0.90 -15.65
C VAL A 62 -0.23 -1.61 -16.12
N GLN A 63 -0.61 -2.74 -15.51
CA GLN A 63 -1.74 -3.54 -16.00
C GLN A 63 -3.10 -3.00 -15.55
N ILE A 64 -3.20 -2.44 -14.34
CA ILE A 64 -4.49 -2.01 -13.79
C ILE A 64 -4.82 -0.56 -14.17
N PRO A 65 -6.11 -0.23 -14.33
CA PRO A 65 -6.54 1.15 -14.50
C PRO A 65 -6.08 2.01 -13.33
N LYS A 66 -5.61 3.23 -13.60
CA LYS A 66 -5.01 4.11 -12.59
C LYS A 66 -5.98 4.51 -11.47
N TRP A 67 -7.29 4.55 -11.75
CA TRP A 67 -8.31 4.75 -10.73
C TRP A 67 -8.48 3.53 -9.81
N VAL A 68 -8.33 2.31 -10.33
CA VAL A 68 -8.30 1.08 -9.52
C VAL A 68 -7.05 1.07 -8.65
N LEU A 69 -5.90 1.44 -9.21
CA LEU A 69 -4.66 1.58 -8.44
C LEU A 69 -4.82 2.55 -7.28
N ALA A 70 -5.46 3.70 -7.51
CA ALA A 70 -5.74 4.67 -6.46
C ALA A 70 -6.58 4.06 -5.31
N ILE A 71 -7.66 3.34 -5.64
CA ILE A 71 -8.49 2.65 -4.64
C ILE A 71 -7.67 1.61 -3.86
N VAL A 72 -6.87 0.79 -4.56
CA VAL A 72 -6.01 -0.22 -3.93
C VAL A 72 -5.02 0.44 -2.96
N ILE A 73 -4.41 1.57 -3.34
CA ILE A 73 -3.50 2.32 -2.47
C ILE A 73 -4.25 2.86 -1.24
N ILE A 74 -5.41 3.47 -1.40
CA ILE A 74 -6.22 3.98 -0.28
C ILE A 74 -6.51 2.85 0.71
N LEU A 75 -7.04 1.72 0.22
CA LEU A 75 -7.35 0.55 1.05
C LEU A 75 -6.10 -0.01 1.74
N ALA A 76 -4.97 -0.06 1.04
CA ALA A 76 -3.72 -0.53 1.61
C ALA A 76 -3.21 0.40 2.73
N VAL A 77 -3.30 1.73 2.55
CA VAL A 77 -2.93 2.69 3.60
C VAL A 77 -3.82 2.53 4.83
N SER A 78 -5.15 2.50 4.66
CA SER A 78 -6.09 2.27 5.77
C SER A 78 -5.85 0.94 6.48
N SER A 79 -5.46 -0.10 5.72
CA SER A 79 -5.16 -1.42 6.29
C SER A 79 -3.84 -1.41 7.07
N ILE A 80 -2.80 -0.74 6.57
CA ILE A 80 -1.53 -0.58 7.30
C ILE A 80 -1.79 0.16 8.60
N GLU A 81 -2.56 1.24 8.56
CA GLU A 81 -2.93 2.00 9.75
C GLU A 81 -3.61 1.12 10.80
N THR A 82 -4.70 0.46 10.39
CA THR A 82 -5.50 -0.39 11.28
C THR A 82 -4.70 -1.56 11.86
N LEU A 83 -3.92 -2.25 11.01
CA LEU A 83 -3.27 -3.51 11.40
C LEU A 83 -1.92 -3.31 12.09
N VAL A 84 -1.25 -2.20 11.82
CA VAL A 84 0.10 -1.92 12.33
C VAL A 84 0.06 -0.89 13.44
N TRP A 85 -0.51 0.28 13.18
CA TRP A 85 -0.45 1.40 14.12
C TRP A 85 -1.51 1.25 15.22
N GLU A 86 -2.79 1.20 14.83
CA GLU A 86 -3.91 1.07 15.77
C GLU A 86 -3.85 -0.21 16.59
N ASN A 87 -3.51 -1.33 15.95
CA ASN A 87 -3.35 -2.60 16.66
C ASN A 87 -2.15 -2.58 17.63
N TYR A 88 -1.12 -1.78 17.35
CA TYR A 88 -0.01 -1.62 18.28
C TYR A 88 -0.41 -0.73 19.46
N GLU A 89 -1.10 0.38 19.22
CA GLU A 89 -1.57 1.27 20.29
C GLU A 89 -2.61 0.61 21.18
N PHE A 90 -3.74 0.17 20.61
CA PHE A 90 -4.81 -0.42 21.38
C PHE A 90 -4.47 -1.84 21.86
N GLY A 91 -4.00 -2.69 20.94
CA GLY A 91 -3.86 -4.12 21.16
C GLY A 91 -2.61 -4.52 21.96
N ILE A 92 -1.52 -3.76 21.82
CA ILE A 92 -0.25 -4.09 22.48
C ILE A 92 0.05 -3.09 23.61
N TRP A 93 0.06 -1.79 23.32
CA TRP A 93 0.45 -0.78 24.30
C TRP A 93 -0.58 -0.65 25.42
N ASP A 94 -1.81 -0.27 25.10
CA ASP A 94 -2.86 -0.02 26.09
C ASP A 94 -3.39 -1.29 26.75
N SER A 95 -3.43 -2.41 26.02
CA SER A 95 -3.97 -3.67 26.55
C SER A 95 -2.96 -4.52 27.32
N LEU A 96 -1.65 -4.44 27.01
CA LEU A 96 -0.64 -5.33 27.60
C LEU A 96 0.44 -4.58 28.39
N ILE A 97 0.95 -3.46 27.85
CA ILE A 97 2.09 -2.75 28.43
C ILE A 97 1.63 -1.79 29.53
N GLN A 98 0.70 -0.88 29.21
CA GLN A 98 0.23 0.16 30.14
C GLN A 98 -0.34 -0.43 31.45
N PRO A 99 -1.12 -1.54 31.43
CA PRO A 99 -1.62 -2.14 32.67
C PRO A 99 -0.52 -2.73 33.55
N ALA A 100 0.58 -3.22 32.94
CA ALA A 100 1.75 -3.72 33.66
C ALA A 100 2.66 -2.58 34.19
N TYR A 101 2.61 -1.41 33.55
CA TYR A 101 3.41 -0.24 33.88
C TYR A 101 2.52 1.02 33.98
N PRO A 102 1.73 1.18 35.06
CA PRO A 102 0.68 2.22 35.14
C PRO A 102 1.16 3.67 35.11
N TYR A 103 2.46 3.90 35.29
CA TYR A 103 3.08 5.21 35.15
C TYR A 103 3.26 5.65 33.69
N LEU A 104 3.08 4.73 32.73
CA LEU A 104 3.08 5.05 31.31
C LEU A 104 1.73 5.63 30.90
N PRO A 105 1.73 6.63 30.00
CA PRO A 105 0.49 7.17 29.46
C PRO A 105 -0.22 6.11 28.60
N LYS A 106 -1.55 6.13 28.64
CA LYS A 106 -2.35 5.47 27.61
C LYS A 106 -2.19 6.20 26.28
N ALA A 107 -2.24 5.44 25.19
CA ALA A 107 -2.21 5.98 23.85
C ALA A 107 -3.59 6.46 23.41
N GLN A 108 -4.66 5.72 23.74
CA GLN A 108 -6.00 6.00 23.20
C GLN A 108 -7.08 6.17 24.28
N LYS A 109 -8.09 6.98 23.96
CA LYS A 109 -9.28 7.14 24.82
C LYS A 109 -10.29 6.00 24.66
N GLY A 110 -10.17 5.21 23.58
CA GLY A 110 -10.97 4.01 23.31
C GLY A 110 -11.37 3.87 21.84
N SER A 111 -12.27 2.93 21.54
CA SER A 111 -12.62 2.54 20.16
C SER A 111 -13.14 3.66 19.23
N PRO A 112 -13.81 4.74 19.69
CA PRO A 112 -14.20 5.82 18.78
C PRO A 112 -13.01 6.69 18.33
N ASP A 113 -11.92 6.73 19.10
CA ASP A 113 -10.67 7.42 18.76
C ASP A 113 -10.00 6.73 17.58
N THR A 114 -9.70 5.42 17.74
CA THR A 114 -9.24 4.52 16.68
C THR A 114 -10.02 4.66 15.37
N MET A 115 -11.35 4.75 15.46
CA MET A 115 -12.19 4.90 14.26
C MET A 115 -11.99 6.25 13.58
N MET A 116 -11.83 7.33 14.34
CA MET A 116 -11.54 8.66 13.81
C MET A 116 -10.16 8.72 13.16
N ASP A 117 -9.16 8.07 13.75
CA ASP A 117 -7.79 8.03 13.22
C ASP A 117 -7.70 7.28 11.90
N ILE A 118 -8.39 6.13 11.81
CA ILE A 118 -8.58 5.41 10.54
C ILE A 118 -9.28 6.29 9.50
N ASN A 119 -10.32 7.04 9.90
CA ASN A 119 -11.05 7.92 8.98
C ASN A 119 -10.19 9.08 8.49
N PHE A 120 -9.41 9.73 9.35
CA PHE A 120 -8.52 10.82 8.98
C PHE A 120 -7.40 10.34 8.06
N THR A 121 -6.79 9.20 8.38
CA THR A 121 -5.78 8.54 7.54
C THR A 121 -6.35 8.23 6.16
N THR A 122 -7.54 7.63 6.11
CA THR A 122 -8.20 7.26 4.85
C THR A 122 -8.57 8.49 4.02
N ALA A 123 -9.11 9.53 4.65
CA ALA A 123 -9.45 10.78 3.98
C ALA A 123 -8.20 11.46 3.39
N ALA A 124 -7.09 11.49 4.12
CA ALA A 124 -5.83 12.03 3.64
C ALA A 124 -5.24 11.21 2.48
N ALA A 125 -5.36 9.88 2.51
CA ALA A 125 -4.96 9.01 1.41
C ALA A 125 -5.81 9.25 0.15
N ILE A 126 -7.12 9.47 0.31
CA ILE A 126 -8.02 9.87 -0.78
C ILE A 126 -7.55 11.19 -1.39
N LEU A 127 -7.27 12.21 -0.57
CA LEU A 127 -6.77 13.50 -1.04
C LEU A 127 -5.45 13.37 -1.80
N ALA A 128 -4.51 12.54 -1.32
CA ALA A 128 -3.26 12.26 -2.01
C ALA A 128 -3.48 11.63 -3.39
N MET A 129 -4.40 10.67 -3.50
CA MET A 129 -4.71 10.03 -4.79
C MET A 129 -5.47 10.94 -5.75
N ILE A 130 -6.34 11.83 -5.25
CA ILE A 130 -6.96 12.89 -6.06
C ILE A 130 -5.88 13.83 -6.60
N PHE A 131 -4.98 14.31 -5.73
CA PHE A 131 -3.87 15.17 -6.12
C PHE A 131 -3.01 14.51 -7.19
N TRP A 132 -2.65 13.23 -7.02
CA TRP A 132 -1.90 12.48 -8.02
C TRP A 132 -2.65 12.39 -9.37
N CYS A 133 -3.95 12.08 -9.35
CA CYS A 133 -4.75 12.03 -10.58
C CYS A 133 -4.81 13.38 -11.31
N VAL A 134 -4.99 14.47 -10.56
CA VAL A 134 -5.00 15.83 -11.10
C VAL A 134 -3.62 16.21 -11.64
N TYR A 135 -2.56 15.93 -10.89
CA TYR A 135 -1.18 16.17 -11.29
C TYR A 135 -0.84 15.47 -12.61
N ARG A 136 -1.28 14.22 -12.80
CA ARG A 136 -1.10 13.52 -14.08
C ARG A 136 -1.79 14.21 -15.25
N LYS A 137 -3.03 14.68 -15.06
CA LYS A 137 -3.74 15.45 -16.11
C LYS A 137 -3.02 16.77 -16.41
N PHE A 138 -2.53 17.45 -15.37
CA PHE A 138 -1.74 18.67 -15.52
C PHE A 138 -0.45 18.40 -16.31
N CYS A 139 0.29 17.33 -16.02
CA CYS A 139 1.49 16.96 -16.76
C CYS A 139 1.22 16.68 -18.24
N VAL A 140 0.10 16.01 -18.57
CA VAL A 140 -0.30 15.80 -19.98
C VAL A 140 -0.54 17.13 -20.71
N LEU A 141 -1.14 18.11 -20.03
CA LEU A 141 -1.41 19.43 -20.61
C LEU A 141 -0.13 20.27 -20.75
N LYS A 142 0.73 20.25 -19.74
CA LYS A 142 1.91 21.12 -19.66
C LYS A 142 3.12 20.57 -20.43
N TRP A 143 3.30 19.26 -20.42
CA TRP A 143 4.41 18.53 -21.04
C TRP A 143 3.90 17.32 -21.85
N PRO A 144 3.17 17.54 -22.95
CA PRO A 144 2.51 16.48 -23.69
C PRO A 144 3.49 15.45 -24.28
N ASN A 145 4.67 15.89 -24.73
CA ASN A 145 5.68 14.98 -25.30
C ASN A 145 6.26 14.03 -24.26
N GLU A 146 6.55 14.52 -23.05
CA GLU A 146 7.07 13.72 -21.95
C GLU A 146 6.00 12.74 -21.43
N ALA A 147 4.76 13.21 -21.32
CA ALA A 147 3.64 12.36 -20.92
C ALA A 147 3.34 11.26 -21.97
N ALA A 148 3.46 11.58 -23.26
CA ALA A 148 3.31 10.60 -24.33
C ALA A 148 4.42 9.55 -24.30
N GLU A 149 5.66 9.96 -24.01
CA GLU A 149 6.79 9.05 -23.87
C GLU A 149 6.61 8.11 -22.67
N GLU A 150 6.20 8.63 -21.51
CA GLU A 150 5.90 7.80 -20.33
C GLU A 150 4.79 6.78 -20.64
N MET A 151 3.70 7.22 -21.30
CA MET A 151 2.62 6.31 -21.71
C MET A 151 3.11 5.25 -22.69
N ARG A 152 3.99 5.61 -23.63
CA ARG A 152 4.59 4.67 -24.59
C ARG A 152 5.43 3.62 -23.87
N GLU A 153 6.27 4.03 -22.95
CA GLU A 153 7.07 3.10 -22.14
C GLU A 153 6.18 2.17 -21.30
N GLU A 154 5.13 2.69 -20.67
CA GLU A 154 4.16 1.89 -19.92
C GLU A 154 3.50 0.84 -20.85
N MET A 155 3.10 1.22 -22.06
CA MET A 155 2.52 0.28 -23.04
C MET A 155 3.50 -0.80 -23.48
N ILE A 156 4.76 -0.46 -23.73
CA ILE A 156 5.81 -1.44 -24.09
C ILE A 156 6.02 -2.42 -22.94
N LYS A 157 6.11 -1.92 -21.70
CA LYS A 157 6.24 -2.76 -20.49
C LYS A 157 5.03 -3.68 -20.32
N ARG A 158 3.81 -3.18 -20.58
CA ARG A 158 2.58 -3.98 -20.54
C ARG A 158 2.62 -5.12 -21.53
N ASN A 159 2.94 -4.83 -22.80
CA ASN A 159 2.99 -5.82 -23.86
C ASN A 159 4.03 -6.89 -23.57
N LYS A 160 5.20 -6.51 -23.06
CA LYS A 160 6.24 -7.46 -22.67
C LYS A 160 5.74 -8.44 -21.60
N LEU A 161 5.12 -7.93 -20.54
CA LEU A 161 4.55 -8.78 -19.48
C LEU A 161 3.47 -9.73 -20.01
N SER A 162 2.59 -9.27 -20.90
CA SER A 162 1.58 -10.13 -21.53
C SER A 162 2.19 -11.20 -22.44
N VAL A 163 3.25 -10.88 -23.20
CA VAL A 163 3.96 -11.88 -24.01
C VAL A 163 4.65 -12.92 -23.14
N ASP A 164 5.29 -12.50 -22.05
CA ASP A 164 5.94 -13.42 -21.11
C ASP A 164 4.92 -14.38 -20.47
N GLU A 165 3.74 -13.87 -20.09
CA GLU A 165 2.63 -14.68 -19.56
C GLU A 165 2.05 -15.66 -20.60
N ILE A 166 1.88 -15.22 -21.85
CA ILE A 166 1.44 -16.11 -22.93
C ILE A 166 2.49 -17.22 -23.16
N ASN A 167 3.77 -16.87 -23.18
CA ASN A 167 4.86 -17.83 -23.38
C ASN A 167 4.97 -18.83 -22.22
N SER A 168 4.75 -18.40 -20.97
CA SER A 168 4.72 -19.31 -19.82
C SER A 168 3.56 -20.30 -19.92
N LEU A 169 2.36 -19.81 -20.23
CA LEU A 169 1.17 -20.65 -20.44
C LEU A 169 1.35 -21.64 -21.59
N GLN A 170 1.94 -21.22 -22.71
CA GLN A 170 2.27 -22.12 -23.82
C GLN A 170 3.30 -23.17 -23.43
N THR A 171 4.28 -22.81 -22.62
CA THR A 171 5.32 -23.74 -22.15
C THR A 171 4.72 -24.80 -21.22
N GLU A 172 3.86 -24.39 -20.29
CA GLU A 172 3.13 -25.31 -19.42
C GLU A 172 2.19 -26.22 -20.23
N HIS A 173 1.45 -25.66 -21.19
CA HIS A 173 0.58 -26.45 -22.05
C HIS A 173 1.37 -27.48 -22.87
N ARG A 174 2.53 -27.11 -23.44
CA ARG A 174 3.41 -28.06 -24.15
C ARG A 174 3.92 -29.16 -23.23
N ARG A 175 4.29 -28.85 -21.98
CA ARG A 175 4.69 -29.85 -20.98
C ARG A 175 3.53 -30.79 -20.65
N PHE A 176 2.33 -30.25 -20.43
CA PHE A 176 1.12 -31.03 -20.17
C PHE A 176 0.81 -31.99 -21.34
N VAL A 177 0.79 -31.48 -22.58
CA VAL A 177 0.55 -32.29 -23.78
C VAL A 177 1.60 -33.39 -23.93
N ARG A 178 2.90 -33.07 -23.76
CA ARG A 178 3.98 -34.09 -23.80
C ARG A 178 3.78 -35.16 -22.73
N THR A 179 3.39 -34.77 -21.53
CA THR A 179 3.11 -35.72 -20.43
C THR A 179 1.94 -36.62 -20.78
N LYS A 180 0.83 -36.06 -21.30
CA LYS A 180 -0.35 -36.83 -21.74
C LYS A 180 -0.04 -37.78 -22.88
N ILE A 181 0.76 -37.36 -23.86
CA ILE A 181 1.23 -38.22 -24.94
C ILE A 181 2.07 -39.37 -24.38
N LYS A 182 3.00 -39.08 -23.46
CA LYS A 182 3.84 -40.10 -22.82
C LYS A 182 3.01 -41.12 -22.03
N GLU A 183 2.08 -40.64 -21.19
CA GLU A 183 1.14 -41.49 -20.43
C GLU A 183 0.32 -42.39 -21.35
N TRP A 184 -0.19 -41.85 -22.46
CA TRP A 184 -0.93 -42.63 -23.45
C TRP A 184 -0.07 -43.72 -24.09
N TRP A 185 1.16 -43.38 -24.50
CA TRP A 185 2.12 -44.34 -25.06
C TRP A 185 2.48 -45.45 -24.06
N GLU A 186 2.76 -45.09 -22.81
CA GLU A 186 3.03 -46.08 -21.75
C GLU A 186 1.84 -47.02 -21.56
N LYS A 187 0.61 -46.50 -21.53
CA LYS A 187 -0.60 -47.31 -21.38
C LYS A 187 -0.84 -48.25 -22.57
N VAL A 188 -0.69 -47.76 -23.80
CA VAL A 188 -1.00 -48.55 -25.01
C VAL A 188 0.04 -49.65 -25.27
N PHE A 189 1.29 -49.44 -24.85
CA PHE A 189 2.40 -50.33 -25.20
C PHE A 189 3.00 -51.12 -24.02
N GLN A 190 2.55 -50.90 -22.77
CA GLN A 190 2.91 -51.75 -21.62
C GLN A 190 1.80 -52.73 -21.18
N GLU A 191 0.61 -52.69 -21.78
CA GLU A 191 -0.46 -53.71 -21.57
C GLU A 191 -0.33 -54.94 -22.50
N LYS A 192 0.88 -55.28 -22.96
CA LYS A 192 1.21 -56.54 -23.65
C LYS A 192 2.28 -57.31 -22.88
#